data_AF-A0A8T5RCD4-F1
#
_entry.id   AF-A0A8T5RCD4-F1
#
_cell.length_a   1.000
_cell.length_b   1.000
_cell.length_c   1.000
_cell.angle_alpha   90.00
_cell.angle_beta   90.00
_cell.angle_gamma   90.00
#
_symmetry.space_group_name_H-M   'P 1'
#
loop_
_entity.id
_entity.type
_entity.pdbx_description
1 polymer ?
#
loop_
_entity_poly.entity_id
_entity_poly.type
_entity_poly.pdbx_seq_one_letter_code
_entity_poly.pdbx_strand_id
1 'polypeptide(L)'
;MVKINNRKKVELIAEILDRYDDSECFYCGGTLNGDLESDDFDDGYSDDWCSDCSKGIDPNDDWEEACLIAIEKIIHDKPFKA
;
A
#
# COMPACT_ATOMS: atom_id res chain seq x y z
N MET A 1 -22.25 3.85 -5.57
CA MET A 1 -21.21 3.51 -4.57
C MET A 1 -21.85 2.69 -3.47
N VAL A 2 -21.35 1.48 -3.22
CA VAL A 2 -21.76 0.67 -2.06
C VAL A 2 -21.01 1.23 -0.86
N LYS A 3 -21.71 1.70 0.18
CA LYS A 3 -21.07 2.16 1.42
C LYS A 3 -20.53 0.96 2.19
N ILE A 4 -19.26 1.00 2.57
CA ILE A 4 -18.65 -0.01 3.41
C ILE A 4 -19.16 0.24 4.84
N ASN A 5 -19.57 -0.82 5.53
CA ASN A 5 -20.01 -0.66 6.92
C ASN A 5 -18.80 -0.37 7.84
N ASN A 6 -19.05 0.29 8.98
CA ASN A 6 -17.97 0.74 9.87
C ASN A 6 -17.08 -0.39 10.38
N ARG A 7 -17.64 -1.58 10.65
CA ARG A 7 -16.85 -2.74 11.07
C ARG A 7 -15.84 -3.15 10.00
N LYS A 8 -16.30 -3.21 8.74
CA LYS A 8 -15.44 -3.58 7.62
C LYS A 8 -14.38 -2.52 7.33
N LYS A 9 -14.66 -1.23 7.59
CA LYS A 9 -13.64 -0.17 7.54
C LYS A 9 -12.53 -0.38 8.57
N VAL A 10 -12.88 -0.71 9.82
CA VAL A 10 -11.89 -1.01 10.86
C VAL A 10 -11.03 -2.21 10.49
N GLU A 11 -11.64 -3.28 9.98
CA GLU A 11 -10.91 -4.47 9.51
C GLU A 11 -9.90 -4.14 8.40
N LEU A 12 -10.30 -3.32 7.41
CA LEU A 12 -9.40 -2.93 6.31
C LEU A 12 -8.28 -1.98 6.76
N ILE A 13 -8.55 -1.08 7.71
CA ILE A 13 -7.52 -0.21 8.27
C ILE A 13 -6.50 -1.03 9.05
N ALA A 14 -6.94 -2.00 9.87
CA ALA A 14 -6.04 -2.90 10.57
C ALA A 14 -5.14 -3.67 9.59
N GLU A 15 -5.72 -4.20 8.50
CA GLU A 15 -4.98 -4.90 7.45
C GLU A 15 -3.93 -4.01 6.75
N ILE A 16 -4.20 -2.71 6.58
CA ILE A 16 -3.19 -1.76 6.04
C ILE A 16 -2.04 -1.56 7.03
N LEU A 17 -2.34 -1.45 8.32
CA LEU A 17 -1.32 -1.27 9.36
C LEU A 17 -0.44 -2.51 9.49
N ASP A 18 -1.04 -3.71 9.46
CA ASP A 18 -0.28 -4.97 9.47
C ASP A 18 0.68 -5.02 8.27
N ARG A 19 0.20 -4.67 7.07
CA ARG A 19 1.05 -4.60 5.85
C ARG A 19 2.12 -3.53 5.90
N TYR A 20 1.87 -2.42 6.59
CA TYR A 20 2.89 -1.38 6.80
C TYR A 20 4.04 -1.93 7.65
N ASP A 21 3.71 -2.61 8.75
CA ASP A 21 4.70 -3.22 9.64
C ASP A 21 5.48 -4.36 8.96
N ASP A 22 4.83 -5.09 8.05
CA ASP A 22 5.43 -6.21 7.30
C ASP A 22 6.13 -5.78 5.99
N SER A 23 6.23 -4.48 5.70
CA SER A 23 6.78 -3.96 4.42
C SER A 23 6.12 -4.63 3.18
N GLU A 24 4.79 -4.76 3.23
CA GLU A 24 3.97 -5.31 2.17
C GLU A 24 3.12 -4.23 1.49
N CYS A 25 2.87 -4.40 0.19
CA CYS A 25 2.03 -3.50 -0.58
C CYS A 25 0.59 -3.43 -0.04
N PHE A 26 0.11 -2.23 0.28
CA PHE A 26 -1.29 -2.00 0.71
C PHE A 26 -2.35 -2.44 -0.29
N TYR A 27 -1.98 -2.60 -1.57
CA TYR A 27 -2.91 -2.90 -2.66
C TYR A 27 -2.95 -4.39 -2.98
N CYS A 28 -1.81 -5.02 -3.27
CA CYS A 28 -1.75 -6.44 -3.62
C CYS A 28 -1.31 -7.37 -2.48
N GLY A 29 -0.72 -6.84 -1.40
CA GLY A 29 -0.11 -7.65 -0.34
C GLY A 29 1.18 -8.36 -0.78
N GLY A 30 1.79 -7.94 -1.90
CA GLY A 30 3.11 -8.39 -2.30
C GLY A 30 4.20 -7.65 -1.54
N THR A 31 5.31 -8.32 -1.25
CA THR A 31 6.51 -7.73 -0.61
C THR A 31 7.04 -6.56 -1.42
N LEU A 32 7.48 -5.50 -0.74
CA LEU A 32 8.07 -4.31 -1.38
C LEU A 32 9.54 -4.55 -1.75
N ASN A 33 10.06 -3.73 -2.66
CA ASN A 33 11.41 -3.84 -3.23
C ASN A 33 12.55 -3.85 -2.20
N GLY A 34 12.33 -3.35 -0.98
CA GLY A 34 13.30 -3.29 0.10
C GLY A 34 13.75 -4.65 0.64
N ASP A 35 13.06 -5.73 0.26
CA ASP A 35 13.42 -7.11 0.61
C ASP A 35 14.00 -7.90 -0.59
N LEU A 36 14.15 -7.27 -1.76
CA LEU A 36 14.83 -7.91 -2.89
C LEU A 36 16.34 -7.90 -2.65
N GLU A 37 16.97 -9.07 -2.61
CA GLU A 37 18.43 -9.17 -2.63
C GLU A 37 18.95 -8.41 -3.87
N SER A 38 19.83 -7.44 -3.61
CA SER A 38 20.67 -6.53 -4.43
C SER A 38 20.78 -6.70 -5.97
N ASP A 39 20.41 -7.82 -6.58
CA ASP A 39 20.56 -8.11 -8.00
C ASP A 39 19.30 -7.76 -8.84
N ASP A 40 18.11 -7.67 -8.23
CA ASP A 40 16.86 -7.17 -8.85
C ASP A 40 16.50 -5.75 -8.38
N PHE A 41 17.36 -5.16 -7.54
CA PHE A 41 17.22 -3.81 -7.01
C PHE A 41 17.53 -2.78 -8.10
N ASP A 42 16.50 -2.18 -8.67
CA ASP A 42 16.67 -1.04 -9.58
C ASP A 42 16.89 0.21 -8.72
N ASP A 43 18.15 0.66 -8.62
CA ASP A 43 18.63 1.82 -7.84
C ASP A 43 17.83 3.14 -8.06
N GLY A 44 16.93 3.16 -9.04
CA GLY A 44 16.05 4.28 -9.37
C GLY A 44 14.70 4.31 -8.65
N TYR A 45 14.34 3.31 -7.84
CA TYR A 45 13.05 3.22 -7.15
C TYR A 45 13.20 3.12 -5.63
N SER A 46 12.18 3.55 -4.87
CA SER A 46 12.21 3.44 -3.40
C SER A 46 12.12 1.98 -2.95
N ASP A 47 12.70 1.71 -1.78
CA ASP A 47 12.61 0.42 -1.09
C ASP A 47 11.14 0.03 -0.82
N ASP A 48 10.25 1.01 -0.73
CA ASP A 48 8.84 0.81 -0.45
C ASP A 48 7.97 0.69 -1.73
N TRP A 49 8.61 0.52 -2.89
CA TRP A 49 7.89 0.35 -4.15
C TRP A 49 7.39 -1.08 -4.38
N CYS A 50 6.21 -1.20 -4.98
CA CYS A 50 5.62 -2.48 -5.40
C CYS A 50 5.61 -2.61 -6.92
N SER A 51 6.38 -3.56 -7.45
CA SER A 51 6.50 -3.83 -8.89
C SER A 51 5.19 -4.31 -9.53
N ASP A 52 4.36 -5.07 -8.80
CA ASP A 52 3.06 -5.56 -9.27
C ASP A 52 2.01 -4.45 -9.39
N CYS A 53 2.00 -3.51 -8.45
CA CYS A 53 1.06 -2.39 -8.41
C CYS A 53 1.58 -1.12 -9.10
N SER A 54 2.78 -1.20 -9.71
CA SER A 54 3.56 -0.14 -10.38
C SER A 54 2.79 0.83 -11.30
N LYS A 55 1.57 0.49 -11.72
CA LYS A 55 0.69 1.38 -12.51
C LYS A 55 -0.13 2.36 -11.66
N GLY A 56 -0.18 2.19 -10.34
CA GLY A 56 -1.05 2.95 -9.43
C GLY A 56 -0.34 3.55 -8.21
N ILE A 57 0.97 3.37 -8.09
CA ILE A 57 1.80 3.84 -6.96
C ILE A 57 3.07 4.46 -7.56
N ASP A 58 3.43 5.67 -7.17
CA ASP A 58 4.69 6.30 -7.61
C ASP A 58 5.85 5.57 -6.90
N PRO A 59 6.89 5.14 -7.61
CA PRO A 59 8.07 4.55 -6.99
C PRO A 59 8.87 5.50 -6.09
N ASN A 60 8.51 6.77 -6.03
CA ASN A 60 9.11 7.75 -5.12
C ASN A 60 8.10 8.23 -4.06
N ASP A 61 6.92 7.63 -3.98
CA ASP A 61 5.96 7.96 -2.93
C ASP A 61 6.57 7.63 -1.56
N ASP A 62 6.38 8.55 -0.61
CA ASP A 62 6.69 8.30 0.79
C ASP A 62 5.70 7.26 1.33
N TRP A 63 6.21 6.17 1.89
CA TRP A 63 5.38 5.04 2.28
C TRP A 63 4.47 5.33 3.49
N GLU A 64 4.93 6.18 4.40
CA GLU A 64 4.11 6.66 5.52
C GLU A 64 2.95 7.52 4.98
N GLU A 65 3.23 8.42 4.04
CA GLU A 65 2.20 9.20 3.35
C GLU A 65 1.21 8.31 2.57
N ALA A 66 1.71 7.31 1.85
CA ALA A 66 0.89 6.36 1.11
C ALA A 66 -0.04 5.54 2.05
N CYS A 67 0.46 5.15 3.22
CA CYS A 67 -0.32 4.49 4.27
C CYS A 67 -1.46 5.38 4.78
N LEU A 68 -1.18 6.66 5.05
CA LEU A 68 -2.19 7.62 5.50
C LEU A 68 -3.26 7.87 4.43
N ILE A 69 -2.85 8.01 3.16
CA ILE A 69 -3.76 8.18 2.01
C ILE A 69 -4.66 6.93 1.86
N ALA A 70 -4.12 5.75 2.11
CA ALA A 70 -4.86 4.49 2.04
C ALA A 70 -6.00 4.45 3.06
N ILE A 71 -5.67 4.79 4.31
CA ILE A 71 -6.61 4.87 5.42
C ILE A 71 -7.69 5.94 5.14
N GLU A 72 -7.29 7.13 4.65
CA GLU A 72 -8.23 8.20 4.28
C GLU A 72 -9.26 7.69 3.26
N LYS A 73 -8.81 7.00 2.20
CA LYS A 73 -9.70 6.49 1.16
C LYS A 73 -10.76 5.54 1.72
N ILE A 74 -10.39 4.63 2.64
CA ILE A 74 -11.34 3.74 3.31
C ILE A 74 -12.33 4.52 4.19
N ILE A 75 -11.85 5.48 4.97
CA ILE A 75 -12.70 6.31 5.84
C ILE A 75 -13.80 6.99 5.01
N HIS A 76 -13.45 7.52 3.84
CA HIS A 76 -14.35 8.26 2.97
C HIS A 76 -15.12 7.42 1.94
N ASP A 77 -15.09 6.09 2.05
CA ASP A 77 -15.67 5.16 1.05
C ASP A 77 -15.16 5.43 -0.37
N LYS A 78 -13.98 6.05 -0.50
CA LYS A 78 -13.32 6.25 -1.79
C LYS A 78 -12.72 4.91 -2.21
N PRO A 79 -12.67 4.63 -3.53
CA PRO A 79 -11.99 3.44 -4.00
C PRO A 79 -10.53 3.43 -3.53
N PHE A 80 -10.20 2.45 -2.70
CA PHE A 80 -8.84 2.09 -2.33
C PHE A 80 -8.47 0.84 -3.12
N LYS A 81 -8.14 1.04 -4.40
CA LYS A 81 -7.60 0.03 -5.33
C LYS A 81 -7.10 0.72 -6.61
N ALA A 82 -6.10 0.12 -7.25
CA ALA A 82 -5.82 0.27 -8.68
C ALA A 82 -6.98 -0.27 -9.52
#